data_AF-A0A142CU55-F1
#
_entry.id   AF-A0A142CU55-F1
#
_cell.length_a   1.000
_cell.length_b   1.000
_cell.length_c   1.000
_cell.angle_alpha   90.00
_cell.angle_beta   90.00
_cell.angle_gamma   90.00
#
_symmetry.space_group_name_H-M   'P 1'
#
loop_
_entity.id
_entity.type
_entity.pdbx_description
1 polymer ?
#
loop_
_entity_poly.entity_id
_entity_poly.type
_entity_poly.pdbx_seq_one_letter_code
_entity_poly.pdbx_strand_id
1 'polypeptide(L)'
;MNINEKLAGEVLYALALVLSVIRPPVDRLACTVLPSGEVCTGINPFFLTLHLGLVMIGSLLVALGHPFKNTHERNGWLGVVSGLGIAIIGGFSELNEVVIFGALLATLGLLLYKLGGLK
;
A
#
# COMPACT_ATOMS: atom_id res chain seq x y z
N MET A 1 -9.50 3.86 21.30
CA MET A 1 -9.81 3.08 20.09
C MET A 1 -9.76 1.61 20.47
N ASN A 2 -10.77 0.83 20.08
CA ASN A 2 -10.88 -0.57 20.48
C ASN A 2 -9.83 -1.41 19.74
N ILE A 3 -9.33 -2.47 20.39
CA ILE A 3 -8.40 -3.46 19.80
C ILE A 3 -8.90 -3.96 18.43
N ASN A 4 -10.22 -4.04 18.27
CA ASN A 4 -10.90 -4.44 17.04
C ASN A 4 -10.59 -3.53 15.84
N GLU A 5 -10.45 -2.22 16.03
CA GLU A 5 -10.22 -1.27 14.93
C GLU A 5 -8.77 -1.35 14.44
N LYS A 6 -7.81 -1.53 15.36
CA LYS A 6 -6.40 -1.78 15.02
C LYS A 6 -6.27 -3.10 14.25
N LEU A 7 -6.91 -4.16 14.74
CA LEU A 7 -6.91 -5.47 14.07
C LEU A 7 -7.54 -5.39 12.68
N ALA A 8 -8.67 -4.69 12.53
CA ALA A 8 -9.28 -4.44 11.23
C ALA A 8 -8.33 -3.70 10.29
N GLY A 9 -7.59 -2.70 10.79
CA GLY A 9 -6.57 -2.00 10.02
C GLY A 9 -5.47 -2.91 9.50
N GLU A 10 -4.91 -3.77 10.36
CA GLU A 10 -3.87 -4.75 9.98
C GLU A 10 -4.39 -5.74 8.93
N VAL A 11 -5.61 -6.25 9.11
CA VAL A 11 -6.26 -7.17 8.16
C VAL A 11 -6.47 -6.50 6.81
N LEU A 12 -6.97 -5.25 6.78
CA LEU A 12 -7.18 -4.51 5.54
C LEU A 12 -5.86 -4.25 4.80
N TYR A 13 -4.83 -3.85 5.53
CA TYR A 13 -3.51 -3.61 4.95
C TYR A 13 -2.90 -4.91 4.37
N ALA A 14 -2.93 -6.01 5.13
CA ALA A 14 -2.44 -7.30 4.67
C ALA A 14 -3.24 -7.81 3.45
N LEU A 15 -4.57 -7.68 3.49
CA LEU A 15 -5.44 -8.05 2.38
C LEU A 15 -5.10 -7.27 1.11
N ALA A 16 -4.85 -5.96 1.23
CA ALA A 16 -4.44 -5.13 0.10
C ALA A 16 -3.17 -5.66 -0.58
N LEU A 17 -2.16 -6.01 0.23
CA LEU A 17 -0.90 -6.56 -0.28
C LEU A 17 -1.13 -7.92 -0.95
N VAL A 18 -1.82 -8.85 -0.29
CA VAL A 18 -2.11 -10.18 -0.85
C VAL A 18 -2.87 -10.07 -2.17
N LEU A 19 -3.91 -9.25 -2.24
CA LEU A 19 -4.67 -9.03 -3.47
C LEU A 19 -3.81 -8.40 -4.58
N SER A 20 -2.93 -7.47 -4.23
CA SER A 20 -2.03 -6.83 -5.21
C SER A 20 -0.99 -7.78 -5.79
N VAL A 21 -0.62 -8.84 -5.05
CA VAL A 21 0.32 -9.87 -5.53
C VAL A 21 -0.39 -10.90 -6.41
N ILE A 22 -1.56 -11.36 -5.98
CA ILE A 22 -2.26 -12.48 -6.63
C ILE A 22 -3.05 -12.03 -7.87
N ARG A 23 -3.67 -10.84 -7.82
CA ARG A 23 -4.62 -10.44 -8.85
C ARG A 23 -3.99 -10.09 -10.21
N PRO A 24 -2.90 -9.31 -10.28
CA PRO A 24 -2.26 -9.00 -11.56
C PRO A 24 -1.92 -10.23 -12.42
N PRO A 25 -1.28 -11.31 -11.89
CA PRO A 25 -1.01 -12.48 -12.70
C PRO A 25 -2.29 -13.22 -13.11
N VAL A 26 -3.32 -13.26 -12.27
CA VAL A 26 -4.62 -13.87 -12.60
C VAL A 26 -5.33 -13.11 -13.72
N ASP A 27 -5.38 -11.79 -13.65
CA ASP A 27 -6.00 -10.95 -14.67
C ASP A 27 -5.25 -11.09 -16.02
N ARG A 28 -3.92 -11.15 -16.00
CA ARG A 28 -3.09 -11.39 -17.20
C ARG A 28 -3.37 -12.75 -17.82
N LEU A 29 -3.45 -13.81 -17.01
CA LEU A 29 -3.78 -15.16 -17.47
C LEU A 29 -5.19 -15.22 -18.07
N ALA A 30 -6.16 -14.55 -17.46
CA ALA A 30 -7.54 -14.52 -17.94
C ALA A 30 -7.70 -13.78 -19.27
N CYS A 31 -6.86 -12.78 -19.54
CA CYS A 31 -6.88 -11.99 -20.77
C CYS A 31 -5.96 -12.53 -21.88
N THR A 32 -5.37 -13.71 -21.70
CA THR A 32 -4.48 -14.31 -22.71
C THR A 32 -5.28 -14.70 -23.96
N VAL A 33 -4.93 -14.15 -25.13
CA VAL A 33 -5.56 -14.50 -26.41
C VAL A 33 -4.80 -15.66 -27.06
N LEU A 34 -5.47 -16.79 -27.32
CA LEU A 34 -4.92 -17.91 -28.11
C LEU A 34 -5.35 -17.77 -29.58
N PRO A 35 -4.46 -17.94 -30.59
CA PRO A 35 -3.09 -18.47 -30.52
C PRO A 35 -1.99 -17.40 -30.48
N SER A 36 -2.32 -16.10 -30.46
CA SER A 36 -1.34 -15.01 -30.52
C SER A 36 -0.46 -14.91 -29.27
N GLY A 37 -0.90 -15.44 -28.13
CA GLY A 37 -0.18 -15.38 -26.86
C GLY A 37 -0.13 -13.97 -26.26
N GLU A 38 -0.90 -13.03 -26.80
CA GLU A 38 -0.98 -11.67 -26.28
C GLU A 38 -1.68 -11.67 -24.92
N VAL A 39 -1.02 -11.07 -23.93
CA VAL A 39 -1.56 -10.83 -22.58
C VAL A 39 -1.85 -9.35 -22.41
N CYS A 40 -2.90 -9.01 -21.67
CA CYS A 40 -3.10 -7.62 -21.24
C CYS A 40 -1.94 -7.18 -20.36
N THR A 41 -1.30 -6.05 -20.69
CA THR A 41 -0.26 -5.44 -19.86
C THR A 41 -0.90 -4.45 -18.89
N GLY A 42 -0.42 -4.44 -17.64
CA GLY A 42 -0.93 -3.57 -16.57
C GLY A 42 -2.07 -4.17 -15.73
N ILE A 43 -2.63 -3.34 -14.86
CA ILE A 43 -3.70 -3.68 -13.91
C ILE A 43 -4.96 -2.87 -14.24
N ASN A 44 -6.14 -3.45 -13.98
CA ASN A 44 -7.39 -2.71 -14.06
C ASN A 44 -7.36 -1.50 -13.08
N PRO A 45 -7.63 -0.27 -13.55
CA PRO A 45 -7.60 0.94 -12.72
C PRO A 45 -8.51 0.87 -11.48
N PHE A 46 -9.65 0.15 -11.57
CA PHE A 46 -10.55 -0.06 -10.45
C PHE A 46 -9.86 -0.84 -9.32
N PHE A 47 -9.17 -1.94 -9.65
CA PHE A 47 -8.47 -2.75 -8.65
C PHE A 47 -7.23 -2.04 -8.10
N LEU A 48 -6.51 -1.30 -8.94
CA LEU A 48 -5.42 -0.45 -8.46
C LEU A 48 -5.92 0.53 -7.39
N THR A 49 -7.00 1.24 -7.67
CA THR A 49 -7.61 2.19 -6.73
C THR A 49 -8.06 1.51 -5.46
N LEU A 50 -8.67 0.32 -5.56
CA LEU A 50 -9.11 -0.46 -4.42
C LEU A 50 -7.93 -0.91 -3.53
N HIS A 51 -6.84 -1.41 -4.12
CA HIS A 51 -5.65 -1.82 -3.36
C HIS A 51 -5.00 -0.62 -2.65
N LEU A 52 -4.85 0.51 -3.34
CA LEU A 52 -4.32 1.74 -2.75
C LEU A 52 -5.22 2.24 -1.62
N GLY A 53 -6.54 2.24 -1.82
CA GLY A 53 -7.52 2.62 -0.79
C GLY A 53 -7.44 1.74 0.45
N LEU A 54 -7.32 0.41 0.29
CA LEU A 54 -7.16 -0.53 1.40
C LEU A 54 -5.85 -0.30 2.16
N VAL A 55 -4.73 -0.05 1.47
CA VAL A 55 -3.45 0.31 2.10
C VAL A 55 -3.58 1.60 2.93
N MET A 56 -4.20 2.63 2.36
CA MET A 56 -4.37 3.92 3.03
C MET A 56 -5.29 3.83 4.25
N ILE A 57 -6.44 3.16 4.12
CA ILE A 57 -7.39 2.99 5.23
C ILE A 57 -6.81 2.05 6.29
N GLY A 58 -6.18 0.94 5.88
CA GLY A 58 -5.56 -0.01 6.79
C GLY A 58 -4.45 0.63 7.61
N SER A 59 -3.54 1.37 6.96
CA SER A 59 -2.49 2.12 7.66
C SER A 59 -3.07 3.19 8.60
N LEU A 60 -4.09 3.94 8.17
CA LEU A 60 -4.74 4.93 9.04
C LEU A 60 -5.35 4.31 10.30
N LEU A 61 -6.06 3.19 10.18
CA LEU A 61 -6.66 2.51 11.32
C LEU A 61 -5.60 1.96 12.28
N VAL A 62 -4.51 1.40 11.77
CA VAL A 62 -3.40 0.97 12.64
C VAL A 62 -2.78 2.18 13.35
N ALA A 63 -2.59 3.29 12.64
CA ALA A 63 -1.99 4.48 13.24
C ALA A 63 -2.85 5.11 14.34
N LEU A 64 -4.17 5.13 14.17
CA LEU A 64 -5.09 5.65 15.18
C LEU A 64 -5.19 4.73 16.41
N GLY A 65 -4.87 3.43 16.25
CA GLY A 65 -4.88 2.44 17.32
C GLY A 65 -3.56 2.32 18.10
N HIS A 66 -2.50 3.00 17.68
CA HIS A 66 -1.19 2.92 18.31
C HIS A 66 -0.86 4.22 19.08
N PRO A 67 -0.39 4.15 20.35
CA PRO A 67 -0.02 5.34 21.11
C PRO A 67 1.35 5.88 20.67
N PHE A 68 1.37 6.69 19.60
CA PHE A 68 2.55 7.46 19.20
C PHE A 68 2.83 8.59 20.19
N LYS A 69 4.12 8.96 20.34
CA LYS A 69 4.53 10.02 21.27
C LYS A 69 4.07 11.40 20.82
N ASN A 70 4.06 11.65 19.50
CA ASN A 70 3.63 12.91 18.92
C ASN A 70 3.08 12.77 17.50
N THR A 71 2.51 13.85 16.97
CA THR A 71 1.91 13.88 15.63
C THR A 71 2.94 13.67 14.52
N HIS A 72 4.20 14.08 14.72
CA HIS A 72 5.26 13.87 13.73
C HIS A 72 5.61 12.39 13.60
N GLU A 73 5.72 11.68 14.72
CA GLU A 73 5.95 10.24 14.74
C GLU A 73 4.79 9.49 14.06
N ARG A 74 3.54 9.83 14.40
CA ARG A 74 2.35 9.23 13.74
C ARG A 74 2.33 9.47 12.24
N ASN A 75 2.56 10.71 11.81
CA ASN A 75 2.53 11.07 10.39
C ASN A 75 3.71 10.46 9.62
N GLY A 76 4.88 10.37 10.26
CA GLY A 76 6.05 9.70 9.72
C GLY A 76 5.77 8.21 9.51
N TRP A 77 5.25 7.53 10.54
CA TRP A 77 4.86 6.13 10.45
C TRP A 77 3.83 5.90 9.34
N LEU A 78 2.81 6.76 9.25
CA LEU A 78 1.82 6.71 8.16
C LEU A 78 2.47 6.84 6.79
N GLY A 79 3.39 7.79 6.62
CA GLY A 79 4.14 7.96 5.37
C GLY A 79 4.97 6.73 5.00
N VAL A 80 5.65 6.13 5.97
CA VAL A 80 6.44 4.90 5.76
C VAL A 80 5.53 3.76 5.32
N VAL A 81 4.50 3.45 6.10
CA VAL A 81 3.67 2.26 5.86
C VAL A 81 2.83 2.40 4.61
N SER A 82 2.19 3.56 4.40
CA SER A 82 1.44 3.80 3.16
C SER A 82 2.36 3.82 1.94
N GLY A 83 3.51 4.50 2.01
CA GLY A 83 4.47 4.56 0.90
C GLY A 83 5.01 3.19 0.52
N LEU A 84 5.36 2.35 1.51
CA LEU A 84 5.85 1.00 1.27
C LEU A 84 4.77 0.12 0.64
N GLY A 85 3.53 0.20 1.14
CA GLY A 85 2.40 -0.52 0.56
C GLY A 85 2.11 -0.11 -0.89
N ILE A 86 2.13 1.20 -1.17
CA ILE A 86 1.95 1.73 -2.53
C ILE A 86 3.08 1.26 -3.46
N ALA A 87 4.33 1.27 -2.99
CA ALA A 87 5.46 0.82 -3.79
C ALA A 87 5.36 -0.67 -4.15
N ILE A 88 4.93 -1.52 -3.20
CA ILE A 88 4.69 -2.94 -3.44
C ILE A 88 3.58 -3.13 -4.48
N ILE A 89 2.44 -2.44 -4.32
CA ILE A 89 1.32 -2.51 -5.28
C ILE A 89 1.78 -2.10 -6.68
N GLY A 90 2.53 -0.99 -6.79
CA GLY A 90 3.09 -0.52 -8.05
C GLY A 90 4.01 -1.56 -8.70
N GLY A 91 4.86 -2.21 -7.91
CA GLY A 91 5.81 -3.21 -8.39
C GLY A 91 5.12 -4.43 -8.99
N PHE A 92 4.13 -4.99 -8.28
CA PHE A 92 3.35 -6.12 -8.79
C PHE A 92 2.41 -5.74 -9.95
N SER A 93 2.10 -4.46 -10.10
CA SER A 93 1.32 -3.94 -11.22
C SER A 93 2.18 -3.55 -12.43
N GLU A 94 3.52 -3.66 -12.34
CA GLU A 94 4.48 -3.18 -13.35
C GLU A 94 4.36 -1.67 -13.66
N LEU A 95 3.97 -0.87 -12.66
CA LEU A 95 3.81 0.58 -12.76
C LEU A 95 4.96 1.29 -12.03
N ASN A 96 6.05 1.56 -12.75
CA ASN A 96 7.26 2.15 -12.19
C ASN A 96 7.02 3.52 -11.54
N GLU A 97 6.11 4.31 -12.09
CA GLU A 97 5.73 5.62 -11.56
C GLU A 97 5.12 5.49 -10.15
N VAL A 98 4.29 4.48 -9.94
CA VAL A 98 3.67 4.18 -8.63
C VAL A 98 4.71 3.68 -7.64
N VAL A 99 5.67 2.87 -8.10
CA VAL A 99 6.80 2.40 -7.28
C VAL A 99 7.62 3.59 -6.77
N ILE A 100 8.03 4.47 -7.67
CA ILE A 100 8.85 5.66 -7.34
C ILE A 100 8.07 6.56 -6.38
N PHE A 101 6.79 6.82 -6.66
CA PHE A 101 5.94 7.61 -5.77
C PHE A 101 5.85 7.02 -4.37
N GLY A 102 5.60 5.70 -4.25
CA GLY A 102 5.55 5.01 -2.96
C GLY A 102 6.89 5.08 -2.21
N ALA A 103 8.01 4.89 -2.91
CA ALA A 103 9.35 4.99 -2.32
C ALA A 103 9.66 6.41 -1.82
N LEU A 104 9.29 7.44 -2.58
CA LEU A 104 9.44 8.84 -2.16
C LEU A 104 8.56 9.15 -0.93
N LEU A 105 7.33 8.64 -0.90
CA LEU A 105 6.45 8.82 0.26
C LEU A 105 7.02 8.12 1.51
N ALA A 106 7.55 6.91 1.35
CA ALA A 106 8.14 6.16 2.45
C ALA A 106 9.41 6.83 3.00
N THR A 107 10.26 7.34 2.11
CA THR A 107 11.48 8.08 2.50
C THR A 107 11.14 9.40 3.20
N LEU A 108 10.15 10.15 2.72
CA LEU A 108 9.65 11.34 3.40
C LEU A 108 9.04 11.01 4.76
N GLY A 109 8.30 9.90 4.86
CA GLY A 109 7.79 9.36 6.12
C GLY A 109 8.90 9.02 7.11
N LEU A 110 9.98 8.38 6.66
CA LEU A 110 11.15 8.07 7.49
C LEU A 110 11.81 9.34 8.06
N LEU A 111 11.94 10.38 7.24
CA LEU A 111 12.47 11.68 7.69
C LEU A 111 11.59 12.29 8.78
N LEU A 112 10.27 12.32 8.57
CA LEU A 112 9.32 12.83 9.57
C LEU A 112 9.31 12.00 10.85
N TYR A 113 9.39 10.67 10.73
CA TYR A 113 9.43 9.76 11.88
C TYR A 113 10.67 10.02 12.74
N LYS A 114 11.84 10.18 12.09
CA LYS A 114 13.09 10.48 12.77
C LYS A 114 13.07 11.85 13.46
N LEU A 115 12.51 12.87 12.81
CA LEU A 115 12.34 14.20 13.41
C LEU A 115 11.39 14.18 14.62
N GLY A 116 10.34 13.35 14.56
CA GLY A 116 9.41 13.14 15.67
C GLY A 116 10.05 12.48 16.89
N GLY A 117 11.03 11.58 16.71
CA GLY A 117 11.72 10.89 17.82
C GLY A 117 12.82 11.71 18.51
N LEU A 118 13.24 12.84 17.91
CA LEU A 118 14.28 13.73 18.45
C LEU A 118 13.73 14.80 19.42
N LYS A 119 12.41 14.94 19.51
CA LYS A 119 11.70 15.86 20.40
C LYS A 119 11.15 15.12 21.60
#